data_AF-M7AUS0-F1
#
_entry.id   AF-M7AUS0-F1
#
_cell.length_a   1.000
_cell.length_b   1.000
_cell.length_c   1.000
_cell.angle_alpha   90.00
_cell.angle_beta   90.00
_cell.angle_gamma   90.00
#
_symmetry.space_group_name_H-M   'P 1'
#
loop_
_entity.id
_entity.type
_entity.pdbx_description
1 polymer ?
#
loop_
_entity_poly.entity_id
_entity_poly.type
_entity_poly.pdbx_seq_one_letter_code
_entity_poly.pdbx_strand_id
1 'polypeptide(L)'
;LPLQAARRPFAYKHTAPSRHPELWELPGTGKAFSFVSANVCLLPNGLAKNSNLGQMKQRLLSPFYEHIVYDVGTYGLNGCCTLKVLNSGLFLASRYPVLAAQYHCYPNGIREDALSAKGLLSVQVQLGGAQGQRIVGYLNCTHLHAPAGYSTCYGAHAQIRFDQLTMGLSWVQLFQDAHAQQGDVVAFDVFCGDFNFDNCSSGGVWPEGEPMGIAEEERSLAG
;
A
#
# COMPACT_ATOMS: atom_id res chain seq x y z
N LEU A 1 11.21 -32.01 -4.85
CA LEU A 1 9.97 -31.20 -4.82
C LEU A 1 10.02 -30.25 -6.00
N PRO A 2 9.25 -30.46 -7.08
CA PRO A 2 9.43 -29.69 -8.30
C PRO A 2 8.78 -28.31 -8.19
N LEU A 3 9.54 -27.29 -8.58
CA LEU A 3 9.10 -26.02 -9.18
C LEU A 3 7.90 -25.31 -8.51
N GLN A 4 8.15 -24.57 -7.43
CA GLN A 4 7.40 -23.32 -7.23
C GLN A 4 7.96 -22.29 -8.22
N ALA A 5 7.46 -22.36 -9.46
CA ALA A 5 7.62 -21.31 -10.46
C ALA A 5 7.30 -19.97 -9.78
N ALA A 6 8.21 -19.00 -9.95
CA ALA A 6 8.06 -17.65 -9.44
C ALA A 6 6.63 -17.15 -9.70
N ARG A 7 5.79 -17.16 -8.66
CA ARG A 7 4.45 -16.61 -8.77
C ARG A 7 4.62 -15.11 -9.00
N ARG A 8 3.86 -14.58 -9.95
CA ARG A 8 3.78 -13.13 -10.17
C ARG A 8 3.39 -12.47 -8.84
N PRO A 9 3.93 -11.29 -8.51
CA PRO A 9 3.69 -10.65 -7.21
C PRO A 9 2.23 -10.22 -7.01
N PHE A 10 1.36 -10.39 -8.01
CA PHE A 10 -0.08 -10.19 -7.96
C PHE A 10 -0.75 -10.87 -9.16
N ALA A 11 -2.07 -11.03 -9.07
CA ALA A 11 -2.96 -11.37 -10.17
C ALA A 11 -3.73 -10.14 -10.66
N TYR A 12 -3.96 -10.06 -11.96
CA TYR A 12 -4.73 -8.99 -12.60
C TYR A 12 -5.87 -9.58 -13.42
N LYS A 13 -7.09 -9.09 -13.20
CA LYS A 13 -8.27 -9.43 -13.98
C LYS A 13 -8.82 -8.19 -14.65
N HIS A 14 -9.04 -8.29 -15.96
CA HIS A 14 -9.81 -7.35 -16.74
C HIS A 14 -11.08 -8.05 -17.23
N THR A 15 -12.25 -7.48 -16.95
CA THR A 15 -13.53 -7.93 -17.52
C THR A 15 -13.98 -6.84 -18.49
N ALA A 16 -13.81 -7.09 -19.79
CA ALA A 16 -14.20 -6.11 -20.80
C ALA A 16 -15.70 -5.83 -20.69
N PRO A 17 -16.13 -4.56 -20.59
CA PRO A 17 -17.54 -4.23 -20.63
C PRO A 17 -18.12 -4.59 -22.00
N SER A 18 -19.43 -4.87 -22.05
CA SER A 18 -20.17 -5.01 -23.30
C SER A 18 -20.35 -3.67 -24.05
N ARG A 19 -19.71 -2.58 -23.58
CA ARG A 19 -19.78 -1.23 -24.15
C ARG A 19 -18.37 -0.72 -24.41
N HIS A 20 -18.16 -0.13 -25.57
CA HIS A 20 -16.90 0.50 -25.95
C HIS A 20 -16.50 1.58 -24.92
N PRO A 21 -15.21 1.71 -24.58
CA PRO A 21 -14.74 2.82 -23.76
C PRO A 21 -15.00 4.11 -24.54
N GLU A 22 -16.03 4.84 -24.11
CA GLU A 22 -16.30 6.18 -24.61
C GLU A 22 -15.09 7.04 -24.26
N LEU A 23 -14.54 7.75 -25.27
CA LEU A 23 -13.38 8.61 -25.07
C LEU A 23 -13.73 9.61 -23.97
N TRP A 24 -13.09 9.48 -22.80
CA TRP A 24 -13.34 10.38 -21.69
C TRP A 24 -12.68 11.72 -22.01
N GLU A 25 -13.44 12.57 -22.69
CA GLU A 25 -13.23 14.01 -22.67
C GLU A 25 -13.91 14.54 -21.41
N LEU A 26 -13.20 15.31 -20.58
CA LEU A 26 -13.85 16.04 -19.49
C LEU A 26 -14.74 17.11 -20.11
N PRO A 27 -16.08 16.96 -20.07
CA PRO A 27 -16.88 18.03 -19.48
C PRO A 27 -18.12 17.52 -18.71
N GLY A 28 -18.31 18.02 -17.48
CA GLY A 28 -19.66 18.18 -16.92
C GLY A 28 -20.15 17.14 -15.90
N THR A 29 -20.60 17.71 -14.77
CA THR A 29 -21.59 17.27 -13.76
C THR A 29 -21.79 15.75 -13.53
N GLY A 30 -21.03 15.15 -12.62
CA GLY A 30 -21.63 14.15 -11.71
C GLY A 30 -21.13 12.71 -11.77
N LYS A 31 -19.99 12.42 -12.42
CA LYS A 31 -19.35 11.10 -12.30
C LYS A 31 -18.22 11.18 -11.27
N ALA A 32 -18.41 10.55 -10.10
CA ALA A 32 -17.38 10.46 -9.07
C ALA A 32 -16.32 9.42 -9.44
N PHE A 33 -15.05 9.77 -9.25
CA PHE A 33 -13.95 8.80 -9.23
C PHE A 33 -14.13 7.86 -8.03
N SER A 34 -14.04 6.54 -8.24
CA SER A 34 -14.24 5.56 -7.17
C SER A 34 -13.29 4.39 -7.33
N PHE A 35 -12.51 4.13 -6.28
CA PHE A 35 -11.69 2.94 -6.12
C PHE A 35 -12.00 2.29 -4.78
N VAL A 36 -11.86 0.97 -4.71
CA VAL A 36 -11.93 0.25 -3.44
C VAL A 36 -10.58 -0.38 -3.18
N SER A 37 -9.99 0.02 -2.06
CA SER A 37 -8.86 -0.68 -1.46
C SER A 37 -9.28 -1.30 -0.13
N ALA A 38 -8.66 -2.42 0.23
CA ALA A 38 -8.90 -3.08 1.51
C ALA A 38 -7.61 -3.72 2.02
N ASN A 39 -7.43 -3.64 3.34
CA ASN A 39 -6.36 -4.30 4.07
C ASN A 39 -7.01 -5.36 4.96
N VAL A 40 -6.51 -6.59 4.93
CA VAL A 40 -7.04 -7.67 5.78
C VAL A 40 -5.93 -8.18 6.69
N CYS A 41 -5.98 -7.81 7.96
CA CYS A 41 -5.07 -8.28 9.01
C CYS A 41 -5.41 -9.70 9.44
N LEU A 42 -4.42 -10.59 9.39
CA LEU A 42 -4.55 -11.97 9.85
C LEU A 42 -4.09 -12.05 11.32
N LEU A 43 -5.06 -12.00 12.24
CA LEU A 43 -4.85 -12.11 13.68
C LEU A 43 -4.88 -13.59 14.15
N PRO A 44 -4.39 -13.90 15.37
CA PRO A 44 -3.75 -15.19 15.71
C PRO A 44 -4.68 -16.41 15.77
N ASN A 45 -5.99 -16.23 15.64
CA ASN A 45 -6.96 -17.33 15.63
C ASN A 45 -7.20 -17.97 14.24
N GLY A 46 -6.29 -17.74 13.29
CA GLY A 46 -5.91 -18.80 12.33
C GLY A 46 -6.95 -19.25 11.31
N LEU A 47 -7.75 -18.35 10.73
CA LEU A 47 -8.67 -18.72 9.62
C LEU A 47 -8.37 -18.01 8.30
N ALA A 48 -7.10 -17.89 7.94
CA ALA A 48 -6.73 -17.50 6.58
C ALA A 48 -5.69 -18.41 5.92
N LYS A 49 -5.51 -19.63 6.45
CA LYS A 49 -4.74 -20.66 5.75
C LYS A 49 -5.35 -21.05 4.40
N ASN A 50 -6.58 -20.63 4.08
CA ASN A 50 -7.27 -20.89 2.79
C ASN A 50 -8.26 -19.77 2.41
N SER A 51 -7.99 -18.48 2.68
CA SER A 51 -8.99 -17.46 2.35
C SER A 51 -8.98 -17.15 0.85
N ASN A 52 -9.93 -17.74 0.12
CA ASN A 52 -10.38 -17.31 -1.21
C ASN A 52 -10.93 -15.87 -1.20
N LEU A 53 -10.55 -15.01 -0.24
CA LEU A 53 -11.11 -13.69 -0.04
C LEU A 53 -10.76 -12.76 -1.19
N GLY A 54 -9.53 -12.85 -1.73
CA GLY A 54 -9.18 -12.17 -2.98
C GLY A 54 -10.09 -12.60 -4.13
N GLN A 55 -10.35 -13.91 -4.27
CA GLN A 55 -11.24 -14.45 -5.29
C GLN A 55 -12.72 -14.10 -5.04
N MET A 56 -13.18 -14.06 -3.79
CA MET A 56 -14.55 -13.67 -3.44
C MET A 56 -14.77 -12.18 -3.66
N LYS A 57 -13.86 -11.32 -3.19
CA LYS A 57 -13.89 -9.88 -3.47
C LYS A 57 -13.86 -9.64 -4.97
N GLN A 58 -12.99 -10.34 -5.70
CA GLN A 58 -12.96 -10.31 -7.16
C GLN A 58 -14.33 -10.71 -7.75
N ARG A 59 -14.93 -11.82 -7.35
CA ARG A 59 -16.25 -12.27 -7.86
C ARG A 59 -17.36 -11.27 -7.57
N LEU A 60 -17.42 -10.70 -6.36
CA LEU A 60 -18.44 -9.75 -5.94
C LEU A 60 -18.28 -8.38 -6.60
N LEU A 61 -17.04 -7.94 -6.83
CA LEU A 61 -16.75 -6.62 -7.39
C LEU A 61 -16.63 -6.61 -8.92
N SER A 62 -16.41 -7.76 -9.56
CA SER A 62 -16.32 -7.87 -11.03
C SER A 62 -17.51 -7.29 -11.80
N PRO A 63 -18.77 -7.36 -11.32
CA PRO A 63 -19.89 -6.72 -12.02
C PRO A 63 -19.82 -5.18 -12.02
N PHE A 64 -19.05 -4.58 -11.10
CA PHE A 64 -19.01 -3.12 -10.89
C PHE A 64 -17.67 -2.47 -11.22
N TYR A 65 -16.61 -3.28 -11.36
CA TYR A 65 -15.24 -2.86 -11.58
C TYR A 65 -14.59 -3.75 -12.65
N GLU A 66 -14.13 -3.12 -13.72
CA GLU A 66 -13.57 -3.77 -14.89
C GLU A 66 -12.13 -4.27 -14.62
N HIS A 67 -11.37 -3.54 -13.81
CA HIS A 67 -9.97 -3.78 -13.53
C HIS A 67 -9.77 -4.15 -12.07
N ILE A 68 -9.28 -5.35 -11.79
CA ILE A 68 -9.08 -5.85 -10.42
C ILE A 68 -7.66 -6.40 -10.27
N VAL A 69 -6.92 -5.84 -9.32
CA VAL A 69 -5.60 -6.32 -8.88
C VAL A 69 -5.77 -7.01 -7.52
N TYR A 70 -5.44 -8.29 -7.45
CA TYR A 70 -5.66 -9.11 -6.25
C TYR A 70 -4.53 -10.13 -6.09
N ASP A 71 -4.59 -10.91 -5.01
CA ASP A 71 -3.55 -11.90 -4.67
C ASP A 71 -2.15 -11.28 -4.61
N VAL A 72 -2.09 -10.03 -4.12
CA VAL A 72 -0.88 -9.21 -4.12
C VAL A 72 0.05 -9.66 -3.01
N GLY A 73 1.21 -10.21 -3.33
CA GLY A 73 2.24 -10.57 -2.39
C GLY A 73 3.24 -11.54 -3.00
N THR A 74 4.34 -11.77 -2.28
CA THR A 74 5.34 -12.76 -2.64
C THR A 74 5.16 -14.01 -1.78
N TYR A 75 5.04 -15.16 -2.43
CA TYR A 75 4.93 -16.46 -1.76
C TYR A 75 6.25 -17.21 -1.89
N GLY A 76 6.74 -17.75 -0.78
CA GLY A 76 7.93 -18.60 -0.76
C GLY A 76 9.20 -17.88 -0.29
N LEU A 77 10.35 -18.50 -0.54
CA LEU A 77 11.66 -17.96 -0.21
C LEU A 77 12.06 -16.95 -1.30
N ASN A 78 11.82 -15.67 -1.07
CA ASN A 78 12.48 -14.63 -1.86
C ASN A 78 13.98 -14.65 -1.52
N GLY A 79 14.83 -14.32 -2.50
CA GLY A 79 16.30 -14.47 -2.48
C GLY A 79 17.08 -13.82 -1.31
N CYS A 80 16.40 -13.28 -0.30
CA CYS A 80 16.92 -12.89 1.01
C CYS A 80 16.03 -13.51 2.12
N CYS A 81 16.42 -14.70 2.58
CA CYS A 81 16.26 -15.33 3.90
C CYS A 81 14.91 -15.37 4.67
N THR A 82 13.80 -14.77 4.23
CA THR A 82 12.55 -14.75 5.01
C THR A 82 11.39 -15.40 4.27
N LEU A 83 10.92 -16.54 4.78
CA LEU A 83 9.74 -17.24 4.26
C LEU A 83 8.47 -16.43 4.53
N LYS A 84 7.79 -15.99 3.47
CA LYS A 84 6.45 -15.38 3.56
C LYS A 84 5.38 -16.43 3.30
N VAL A 85 4.53 -16.64 4.30
CA VAL A 85 3.48 -17.67 4.30
C VAL A 85 2.10 -17.03 4.13
N LEU A 86 1.95 -15.76 4.52
CA LEU A 86 0.70 -15.02 4.45
C LEU A 86 0.78 -13.92 3.38
N ASN A 87 -0.32 -13.75 2.62
CA ASN A 87 -0.40 -12.73 1.58
C ASN A 87 -0.49 -11.31 2.18
N SER A 88 -0.22 -10.27 1.39
CA SER A 88 -0.20 -8.87 1.90
C SER A 88 -1.56 -8.37 2.42
N GLY A 89 -2.64 -9.02 1.97
CA GLY A 89 -4.01 -8.58 2.21
C GLY A 89 -4.43 -7.38 1.37
N LEU A 90 -3.56 -6.85 0.50
CA LEU A 90 -3.84 -5.73 -0.40
C LEU A 90 -4.70 -6.17 -1.59
N PHE A 91 -5.55 -5.25 -2.03
CA PHE A 91 -6.50 -5.44 -3.12
C PHE A 91 -6.84 -4.09 -3.74
N LEU A 92 -6.98 -4.02 -5.06
CA LEU A 92 -7.49 -2.85 -5.76
C LEU A 92 -8.55 -3.25 -6.78
N ALA A 93 -9.67 -2.52 -6.78
CA ALA A 93 -10.64 -2.54 -7.87
C ALA A 93 -10.83 -1.14 -8.45
N SER A 94 -10.74 -1.04 -9.78
CA SER A 94 -10.80 0.20 -10.55
C SER A 94 -11.78 0.06 -11.72
N ARG A 95 -12.53 1.13 -11.98
CA ARG A 95 -13.31 1.29 -13.22
C ARG A 95 -12.49 1.84 -14.38
N TYR A 96 -11.29 2.30 -14.09
CA TYR A 96 -10.37 2.91 -15.04
C TYR A 96 -9.24 1.94 -15.40
N PRO A 97 -8.78 1.94 -16.67
CA PRO A 97 -7.68 1.09 -17.12
C PRO A 97 -6.43 1.21 -16.25
N VAL A 98 -5.94 0.06 -15.77
CA VAL A 98 -4.66 -0.03 -15.08
C VAL A 98 -3.55 -0.05 -16.12
N LEU A 99 -2.70 0.98 -16.10
CA LEU A 99 -1.55 1.13 -16.99
C LEU A 99 -0.32 0.38 -16.46
N ALA A 100 -0.10 0.47 -15.15
CA ALA A 100 1.01 -0.17 -14.46
C ALA A 100 0.61 -0.55 -13.04
N ALA A 101 1.17 -1.63 -12.53
CA ALA A 101 1.04 -2.06 -11.14
C ALA A 101 2.34 -2.68 -10.67
N GLN A 102 2.80 -2.30 -9.47
CA GLN A 102 4.02 -2.79 -8.85
C GLN A 102 3.79 -3.03 -7.37
N TYR A 103 4.37 -4.11 -6.86
CA TYR A 103 4.28 -4.46 -5.45
C TYR A 103 5.68 -4.61 -4.84
N HIS A 104 5.86 -4.03 -3.66
CA HIS A 104 7.05 -4.19 -2.84
C HIS A 104 6.69 -4.75 -1.46
N CYS A 105 7.36 -5.82 -1.06
CA CYS A 105 7.25 -6.35 0.30
C CYS A 105 8.24 -5.60 1.22
N TYR A 106 7.79 -5.19 2.39
CA TYR A 106 8.67 -4.65 3.41
C TYR A 106 9.63 -5.74 3.92
N PRO A 107 10.94 -5.44 4.00
CA PRO A 107 11.94 -6.41 4.44
C PRO A 107 11.93 -6.60 5.96
N ASN A 108 11.47 -5.59 6.71
CA ASN A 108 11.44 -5.57 8.15
C ASN A 108 10.02 -5.90 8.68
N GLY A 109 9.97 -6.73 9.71
CA GLY A 109 8.76 -7.16 10.39
C GLY A 109 9.16 -8.16 11.48
N ILE A 110 8.44 -8.14 12.60
CA ILE A 110 8.72 -9.02 13.74
C ILE A 110 7.48 -9.83 14.10
N ARG A 111 7.69 -10.97 14.78
CA ARG A 111 6.63 -11.89 15.23
C ARG A 111 5.74 -12.36 14.07
N GLU A 112 4.43 -12.23 14.18
CA GLU A 112 3.45 -12.68 13.19
C GLU A 112 3.66 -11.98 11.83
N ASP A 113 4.01 -10.70 11.88
CA ASP A 113 4.23 -9.89 10.67
C ASP A 113 5.52 -10.27 9.93
N ALA A 114 6.46 -10.94 10.58
CA ALA A 114 7.64 -11.49 9.90
C ALA A 114 7.25 -12.52 8.81
N LEU A 115 6.16 -13.26 9.04
CA LEU A 115 5.64 -14.28 8.10
C LEU A 115 4.64 -13.71 7.09
N SER A 116 4.25 -12.44 7.24
CA SER A 116 3.32 -11.74 6.35
C SER A 116 4.05 -10.95 5.28
N ALA A 117 3.52 -10.98 4.05
CA ALA A 117 3.97 -10.17 2.93
C ALA A 117 3.44 -8.73 3.03
N LYS A 118 3.60 -8.08 4.18
CA LYS A 118 3.25 -6.66 4.35
C LYS A 118 4.06 -5.80 3.39
N GLY A 119 3.46 -4.77 2.81
CA GLY A 119 4.06 -4.09 1.69
C GLY A 119 3.23 -2.95 1.12
N LEU A 120 3.68 -2.46 -0.02
CA LEU A 120 3.08 -1.38 -0.80
C LEU A 120 2.69 -1.90 -2.18
N LEU A 121 1.45 -1.63 -2.59
CA LEU A 121 0.97 -1.78 -3.97
C LEU A 121 0.81 -0.40 -4.59
N SER A 122 1.60 -0.11 -5.62
CA SER A 122 1.51 1.11 -6.43
C SER A 122 0.86 0.80 -7.77
N VAL A 123 -0.11 1.61 -8.17
CA VAL A 123 -0.88 1.43 -9.40
C VAL A 123 -1.06 2.76 -10.11
N GLN A 124 -0.81 2.77 -11.42
CA GLN A 124 -1.14 3.88 -12.31
C GLN A 124 -2.40 3.54 -13.09
N VAL A 125 -3.36 4.45 -13.13
CA VAL A 125 -4.60 4.31 -13.90
C VAL A 125 -4.75 5.42 -14.93
N GLN A 126 -5.36 5.11 -16.07
CA GLN A 126 -5.72 6.10 -17.09
C GLN A 126 -7.15 6.58 -16.88
N LEU A 127 -7.31 7.88 -16.63
CA LEU A 127 -8.63 8.48 -16.38
C LEU A 127 -9.30 8.96 -17.65
N GLY A 128 -8.51 9.33 -18.66
CA GLY A 128 -9.00 9.84 -19.93
C GLY A 128 -7.95 10.61 -20.71
N GLY A 129 -8.39 11.56 -21.53
CA GLY A 129 -7.52 12.49 -22.23
C GLY A 129 -8.18 13.87 -22.37
N ALA A 130 -7.36 14.92 -22.38
CA ALA A 130 -7.83 16.28 -22.66
C ALA A 130 -6.78 17.03 -23.48
N GLN A 131 -7.21 17.72 -24.53
CA GLN A 131 -6.32 18.54 -25.37
C GLN A 131 -5.08 17.79 -25.89
N GLY A 132 -5.23 16.50 -26.22
CA GLY A 132 -4.13 15.64 -26.67
C GLY A 132 -3.21 15.13 -25.56
N GLN A 133 -3.44 15.51 -24.30
CA GLN A 133 -2.71 15.01 -23.14
C GLN A 133 -3.43 13.84 -22.50
N ARG A 134 -2.67 12.84 -22.06
CA ARG A 134 -3.18 11.70 -21.29
C ARG A 134 -3.37 12.13 -19.83
N ILE A 135 -4.54 11.83 -19.27
CA ILE A 135 -4.82 12.09 -17.85
C ILE A 135 -4.64 10.80 -17.06
N VAL A 136 -3.75 10.81 -16.07
CA VAL A 136 -3.41 9.65 -15.24
C VAL A 136 -3.65 9.93 -13.77
N GLY A 137 -3.74 8.86 -12.97
CA GLY A 137 -3.74 8.96 -11.52
C GLY A 137 -2.93 7.84 -10.88
N TYR A 138 -2.37 8.12 -9.71
CA TYR A 138 -1.55 7.18 -8.94
C TYR A 138 -2.29 6.76 -7.66
N LEU A 139 -2.33 5.45 -7.41
CA LEU A 139 -2.90 4.85 -6.21
C LEU A 139 -1.83 3.99 -5.53
N ASN A 140 -1.50 4.35 -4.30
CA ASN A 140 -0.48 3.71 -3.49
C ASN A 140 -1.17 3.18 -2.23
N CYS A 141 -1.34 1.86 -2.13
CA CYS A 141 -1.96 1.23 -0.98
C CYS A 141 -0.96 0.39 -0.20
N THR A 142 -0.78 0.72 1.09
CA THR A 142 0.15 0.02 1.98
C THR A 142 -0.56 -0.71 3.10
N HIS A 143 0.11 -1.71 3.66
CA HIS A 143 -0.26 -2.36 4.91
C HIS A 143 0.99 -2.41 5.80
N LEU A 144 1.07 -1.51 6.79
CA LEU A 144 2.23 -1.41 7.68
C LEU A 144 2.19 -2.44 8.81
N HIS A 145 3.33 -2.58 9.47
CA HIS A 145 3.55 -3.45 10.63
C HIS A 145 2.54 -3.18 11.75
N ALA A 146 1.87 -4.22 12.22
CA ALA A 146 0.87 -4.15 13.26
C ALA A 146 1.52 -3.91 14.63
N PRO A 147 0.83 -3.19 15.54
CA PRO A 147 1.26 -3.14 16.93
C PRO A 147 1.10 -4.53 17.57
N ALA A 148 2.07 -4.95 18.39
CA ALA A 148 1.83 -6.07 19.31
C ALA A 148 1.12 -5.53 20.56
N GLY A 149 0.00 -6.15 20.92
CA GLY A 149 -0.69 -5.85 22.18
C GLY A 149 0.24 -6.03 23.39
N TYR A 150 0.14 -5.12 24.36
CA TYR A 150 0.86 -5.10 25.65
C TYR A 150 2.24 -5.77 25.61
N SER A 151 3.16 -5.21 24.82
CA SER A 151 4.51 -5.74 24.68
C SER A 151 5.55 -4.70 25.09
N THR A 152 6.59 -5.15 25.81
CA THR A 152 7.76 -4.36 26.24
C THR A 152 8.59 -3.79 25.07
N CYS A 153 8.25 -4.12 23.83
CA CYS A 153 8.93 -3.66 22.62
C CYS A 153 8.15 -2.59 21.82
N TYR A 154 7.23 -1.84 22.44
CA TYR A 154 6.39 -0.85 21.74
C TYR A 154 7.20 0.12 20.86
N GLY A 155 8.36 0.60 21.35
CA GLY A 155 9.28 1.45 20.59
C GLY A 155 9.82 0.79 19.31
N ALA A 156 10.11 -0.51 19.34
CA ALA A 156 10.56 -1.25 18.16
C ALA A 156 9.45 -1.37 17.08
N HIS A 157 8.18 -1.55 17.47
CA HIS A 157 7.07 -1.58 16.51
C HIS A 157 6.87 -0.23 15.82
N ALA A 158 6.98 0.88 16.57
CA ALA A 158 6.86 2.23 16.02
C ALA A 158 8.00 2.53 15.04
N GLN A 159 9.24 2.19 15.39
CA GLN A 159 10.39 2.39 14.50
C GLN A 159 10.25 1.57 13.20
N ILE A 160 9.80 0.30 13.27
CA ILE A 160 9.56 -0.51 12.08
C ILE A 160 8.54 0.17 11.15
N ARG A 161 7.42 0.69 11.69
CA ARG A 161 6.43 1.41 10.87
C ARG A 161 6.99 2.67 10.25
N PHE A 162 7.82 3.43 10.99
CA PHE A 162 8.50 4.61 10.47
C PHE A 162 9.38 4.24 9.27
N ASP A 163 10.26 3.25 9.43
CA ASP A 163 11.14 2.76 8.37
C ASP A 163 10.33 2.28 7.15
N GLN A 164 9.24 1.54 7.38
CA GLN A 164 8.34 1.07 6.33
C GLN A 164 7.66 2.21 5.59
N LEU A 165 7.21 3.25 6.29
CA LEU A 165 6.61 4.42 5.66
C LEU A 165 7.65 5.17 4.81
N THR A 166 8.86 5.37 5.34
CA THR A 166 9.97 5.99 4.59
C THR A 166 10.31 5.21 3.32
N MET A 167 10.43 3.88 3.42
CA MET A 167 10.61 3.01 2.25
C MET A 167 9.43 3.09 1.28
N GLY A 168 8.21 3.15 1.81
CA GLY A 168 6.99 3.27 0.99
C GLY A 168 7.03 4.54 0.15
N LEU A 169 7.34 5.69 0.75
CA LEU A 169 7.41 6.97 0.04
C LEU A 169 8.51 6.97 -1.04
N SER A 170 9.67 6.38 -0.77
CA SER A 170 10.74 6.29 -1.78
C SER A 170 10.34 5.37 -2.94
N TRP A 171 9.67 4.26 -2.68
CA TRP A 171 9.15 3.38 -3.74
C TRP A 171 8.05 4.03 -4.57
N VAL A 172 7.20 4.88 -3.99
CA VAL A 172 6.22 5.66 -4.76
C VAL A 172 6.90 6.57 -5.75
N GLN A 173 7.95 7.29 -5.34
CA GLN A 173 8.69 8.15 -6.25
C GLN A 173 9.31 7.35 -7.41
N LEU A 174 9.98 6.23 -7.09
CA LEU A 174 10.57 5.35 -8.10
C LEU A 174 9.53 4.78 -9.08
N PHE A 175 8.35 4.43 -8.58
CA PHE A 175 7.24 3.96 -9.42
C PHE A 175 6.76 5.06 -10.37
N GLN A 176 6.58 6.29 -9.87
CA GLN A 176 6.17 7.42 -10.70
C GLN A 176 7.22 7.74 -11.76
N ASP A 177 8.50 7.80 -11.39
CA ASP A 177 9.60 8.07 -12.31
C ASP A 177 9.68 7.01 -13.43
N ALA A 178 9.42 5.75 -13.11
CA ALA A 178 9.47 4.64 -14.06
C ALA A 178 8.25 4.58 -15.02
N HIS A 179 7.12 5.18 -14.65
CA HIS A 179 5.85 5.04 -15.38
C HIS A 179 5.25 6.35 -15.88
N ALA A 180 5.82 7.50 -15.51
CA ALA A 180 5.46 8.79 -16.07
C ALA A 180 5.80 8.85 -17.56
N GLN A 181 4.91 9.43 -18.35
CA GLN A 181 5.18 9.79 -19.74
C GLN A 181 5.21 11.30 -19.91
N GLN A 182 6.02 11.78 -20.86
CA GLN A 182 6.08 13.19 -21.17
C GLN A 182 4.70 13.68 -21.65
N GLY A 183 4.21 14.74 -21.01
CA GLY A 183 2.91 15.33 -21.32
C GLY A 183 1.72 14.75 -20.55
N ASP A 184 1.95 13.78 -19.66
CA ASP A 184 0.93 13.31 -18.72
C ASP A 184 0.41 14.46 -17.84
N VAL A 185 -0.90 14.48 -17.62
CA VAL A 185 -1.55 15.32 -16.60
C VAL A 185 -1.95 14.40 -15.45
N VAL A 186 -1.36 14.61 -14.28
CA VAL A 186 -1.68 13.85 -13.07
C VAL A 186 -2.90 14.46 -12.39
N ALA A 187 -4.03 13.77 -12.40
CA ALA A 187 -5.26 14.25 -11.75
C ALA A 187 -5.27 14.02 -10.24
N PHE A 188 -4.66 12.92 -9.78
CA PHE A 188 -4.50 12.62 -8.37
C PHE A 188 -3.28 11.72 -8.13
N ASP A 189 -2.73 11.83 -6.92
CA ASP A 189 -1.78 10.91 -6.34
C ASP A 189 -2.21 10.63 -4.90
N VAL A 190 -2.57 9.38 -4.61
CA VAL A 190 -3.16 9.00 -3.33
C VAL A 190 -2.30 7.94 -2.67
N PHE A 191 -1.89 8.22 -1.43
CA PHE A 191 -1.26 7.25 -0.54
C PHE A 191 -2.25 6.87 0.58
N CYS A 192 -2.58 5.59 0.69
CA CYS A 192 -3.64 5.09 1.57
C CYS A 192 -3.35 3.69 2.10
N GLY A 193 -4.22 3.19 2.98
CA GLY A 193 -4.17 1.82 3.51
C GLY A 193 -4.22 1.79 5.02
N ASP A 194 -3.87 0.63 5.59
CA ASP A 194 -3.76 0.43 7.03
C ASP A 194 -2.32 0.73 7.48
N PHE A 195 -2.16 1.92 8.05
CA PHE A 195 -0.87 2.39 8.56
C PHE A 195 -0.55 1.85 9.96
N ASN A 196 -1.52 1.28 10.67
CA ASN A 196 -1.31 0.84 12.05
C ASN A 196 -0.73 1.94 13.00
N PHE A 197 -0.97 3.21 12.66
CA PHE A 197 -0.81 4.36 13.54
C PHE A 197 -2.19 4.80 14.03
N ASP A 198 -2.28 5.17 15.30
CA ASP A 198 -3.40 5.96 15.79
C ASP A 198 -3.04 7.47 15.73
N ASN A 199 -4.06 8.32 15.73
CA ASN A 199 -3.91 9.78 15.77
C ASN A 199 -4.31 10.35 17.14
N CYS A 200 -4.33 9.50 18.17
CA CYS A 200 -4.92 9.82 19.47
C CYS A 200 -3.99 9.50 20.66
N SER A 201 -2.95 8.70 20.46
CA SER A 201 -1.91 8.49 21.45
C SER A 201 -0.88 9.61 21.37
N SER A 202 -0.48 10.14 22.52
CA SER A 202 0.50 11.22 22.62
C SER A 202 1.94 10.77 22.30
N GLY A 203 2.14 9.60 21.67
CA GLY A 203 3.44 8.94 21.59
C GLY A 203 3.91 8.66 23.01
N GLY A 204 3.48 7.53 23.58
CA GLY A 204 3.63 7.20 25.00
C GLY A 204 4.92 7.74 25.62
N VAL A 205 4.74 8.53 26.69
CA VAL A 205 5.76 9.03 27.61
C VAL A 205 6.81 7.94 27.83
N TRP A 206 8.05 8.24 27.44
CA TRP A 206 9.21 7.45 27.83
C TRP A 206 9.23 7.35 29.36
N PRO A 207 9.28 6.15 29.98
CA PRO A 207 9.50 6.08 31.41
C PRO A 207 10.86 6.74 31.69
N GLU A 208 10.79 7.73 32.58
CA GLU A 208 11.80 8.72 32.96
C GLU A 208 13.24 8.21 33.02
N GLY A 209 14.18 9.06 32.59
CA GLY A 209 15.59 8.92 32.94
C GLY A 209 16.59 9.64 32.04
N GLU A 210 16.55 10.98 32.08
CA GLU A 210 17.58 11.97 31.69
C GLU A 210 17.20 12.92 30.54
N PRO A 211 17.06 14.23 30.81
CA PRO A 211 16.97 15.23 29.75
C PRO A 211 18.35 15.43 29.12
N MET A 212 18.45 15.31 27.79
CA MET A 212 19.57 15.90 27.07
C MET A 212 19.57 17.40 27.34
N GLY A 213 20.55 17.86 28.10
CA GLY A 213 20.82 19.27 28.35
C GLY A 213 21.09 19.97 27.02
N ILE A 214 20.10 20.73 26.55
CA ILE A 214 20.32 21.77 25.56
C ILE A 214 20.83 22.96 26.37
N ALA A 215 22.13 23.24 26.26
CA ALA A 215 22.71 24.43 26.87
C ALA A 215 22.16 25.67 26.14
N GLU A 216 21.16 26.31 26.72
CA GLU A 216 20.80 27.68 26.35
C GLU A 216 21.75 28.64 27.08
N GLU A 217 22.62 29.26 26.28
CA GLU A 217 23.50 30.35 26.68
C GLU A 217 22.67 31.63 26.88
N GLU A 218 22.12 31.83 28.08
CA GLU A 218 21.53 33.11 28.47
C GLU A 218 22.63 34.10 28.88
N ARG A 219 22.90 35.07 27.99
CA ARG A 219 23.60 36.32 28.31
C ARG A 219 22.87 37.06 29.43
N SER A 220 23.45 37.04 30.63
CA SER A 220 23.12 37.96 31.71
C SER A 220 23.48 39.41 31.34
N LEU A 221 22.46 40.25 31.18
CA LEU A 221 22.53 41.70 31.35
C LEU A 221 21.73 42.07 32.61
N ALA A 222 22.42 42.26 33.74
CA ALA A 222 22.03 43.18 34.81
C ALA A 222 23.11 43.17 35.92
N GLY A 223 23.78 44.31 36.09
CA GLY A 223 24.82 44.56 37.09
C GLY A 223 25.68 45.74 36.68
#